data_AF-A0A9N8ECF0-F1
#
_entry.id   AF-A0A9N8ECF0-F1
#
_cell.length_a   1.000
_cell.length_b   1.000
_cell.length_c   1.000
_cell.angle_alpha   90.00
_cell.angle_beta   90.00
_cell.angle_gamma   90.00
#
_symmetry.space_group_name_H-M   'P 1'
#
loop_
_entity.id
_entity.type
_entity.pdbx_description
1 polymer ?
#
loop_
_entity_poly.entity_id
_entity_poly.type
_entity_poly.pdbx_seq_one_letter_code
_entity_poly.pdbx_strand_id
1 'polypeptide(L)'
;MSMPAYVMQELRNTVAVYCRELVMGNKDMKDSSQEDMMYACYHGDTTRMSHVEGLTKGEEPFTEMFYKLELETNREGNEERAQAKVNYMLELKGTFHLILDKRIIVYENGFTEKSLCEDGKSGKVQKVSARNIYDKARFSIANYRIALVFYKEYSGTLEPGVNPSGQSFDDMILYVRRKMFIALEGKTRKRTLTKKEKEAGKVFDKTEDDMPEKYLFQGYFAFCLWGPIPLSGRTLSCFAADHKSKVEKKSRKDAREEQAKQKAYERSVDEGADETFKRGVPLQEKKVAIQMAAAAHANEQKNARDLLAIANADHAATSKEFFQVLEAMKDAATPDERTMYQEWKQGLSAELTNIRKRKKKLQADCDRLMQMPKISTAMSDEYYGRVVVPAPGTLPSPLTVDTAVATGVGSASEKRTAVTLASQGSVPASATDTGSLRKHLLQDTVTVDSQPYSSQLACTSELRGHTRLENMSDAAFQEFAQQQSQNGGLEQYLQERQSSENNNLSQETDVNGFQQFLQQQQQRNVTQEEETKADEEDSDLDPFNDNDSTAAMIRKAEETIQQGKQKGDGTIHLDDDTDSDVDE
;
A
#
# COMPACT_ATOMS: atom_id res chain seq x y z
N MET A 1 -24.42 -6.13 2.74
CA MET A 1 -24.91 -6.14 1.34
C MET A 1 -23.71 -6.43 0.45
N SER A 2 -23.84 -6.89 -0.79
CA SER A 2 -22.66 -7.01 -1.68
C SER A 2 -22.46 -5.74 -2.50
N MET A 3 -21.21 -5.40 -2.81
CA MET A 3 -20.86 -4.32 -3.72
C MET A 3 -21.53 -4.54 -5.09
N PRO A 4 -22.16 -3.51 -5.70
CA PRO A 4 -22.80 -3.67 -7.00
C PRO A 4 -21.82 -4.20 -8.05
N ALA A 5 -22.25 -5.21 -8.82
CA ALA A 5 -21.38 -5.91 -9.77
C ALA A 5 -20.78 -4.97 -10.84
N TYR A 6 -21.50 -3.92 -11.25
CA TYR A 6 -21.00 -2.95 -12.23
C TYR A 6 -19.85 -2.10 -11.67
N VAL A 7 -19.90 -1.73 -10.39
CA VAL A 7 -18.82 -1.00 -9.69
C VAL A 7 -17.59 -1.90 -9.58
N MET A 8 -17.78 -3.15 -9.14
CA MET A 8 -16.71 -4.16 -9.10
C MET A 8 -16.05 -4.31 -10.47
N GLN A 9 -16.85 -4.38 -11.54
CA GLN A 9 -16.34 -4.55 -12.89
C GLN A 9 -15.53 -3.32 -13.36
N GLU A 10 -15.97 -2.10 -13.04
CA GLU A 10 -15.24 -0.89 -13.36
C GLU A 10 -13.94 -0.72 -12.57
N LEU A 11 -13.90 -1.11 -11.31
CA LEU A 11 -12.65 -1.18 -10.52
C LEU A 11 -11.63 -2.10 -11.20
N ARG A 12 -12.05 -3.32 -11.58
CA ARG A 12 -11.20 -4.27 -12.32
C ARG A 12 -10.74 -3.72 -13.67
N ASN A 13 -11.64 -3.05 -14.40
CA ASN A 13 -11.31 -2.42 -15.68
C ASN A 13 -10.25 -1.32 -15.51
N THR A 14 -10.37 -0.53 -14.44
CA THR A 14 -9.44 0.57 -14.12
C THR A 14 -8.05 0.05 -13.82
N VAL A 15 -7.93 -0.96 -12.96
CA VAL A 15 -6.62 -1.59 -12.67
C VAL A 15 -6.05 -2.23 -13.93
N ALA A 16 -6.87 -2.93 -14.72
CA ALA A 16 -6.43 -3.55 -15.97
C ALA A 16 -5.87 -2.53 -16.98
N VAL A 17 -6.51 -1.37 -17.11
CA VAL A 17 -6.01 -0.27 -17.95
C VAL A 17 -4.65 0.22 -17.46
N TYR A 18 -4.48 0.40 -16.15
CA TYR A 18 -3.19 0.83 -15.59
C TYR A 18 -2.09 -0.21 -15.78
N CYS A 19 -2.37 -1.50 -15.53
CA CYS A 19 -1.43 -2.58 -15.81
C CYS A 19 -1.02 -2.58 -17.29
N ARG A 20 -1.96 -2.37 -18.21
CA ARG A 20 -1.66 -2.29 -19.64
C ARG A 20 -0.77 -1.09 -19.96
N GLU A 21 -0.98 0.06 -19.35
CA GLU A 21 -0.11 1.23 -19.52
C GLU A 21 1.35 0.90 -19.19
N LEU A 22 1.58 0.23 -18.06
CA LEU A 22 2.93 -0.17 -17.61
C LEU A 22 3.59 -1.12 -18.59
N VAL A 23 2.85 -2.11 -19.10
CA VAL A 23 3.37 -3.09 -20.08
C VAL A 23 3.65 -2.44 -21.44
N MET A 24 2.81 -1.51 -21.89
CA MET A 24 2.95 -0.83 -23.18
C MET A 24 4.16 0.12 -23.25
N GLY A 25 4.81 0.40 -22.12
CA GLY A 25 6.15 1.01 -22.10
C GLY A 25 7.19 0.20 -22.88
N ASN A 26 6.98 -1.12 -23.03
CA ASN A 26 7.92 -2.05 -23.65
C ASN A 26 7.39 -2.60 -24.99
N LYS A 27 7.50 -1.80 -26.06
CA LYS A 27 6.81 -2.03 -27.35
C LYS A 27 7.27 -3.26 -28.14
N ASP A 28 8.44 -3.81 -27.83
CA ASP A 28 8.98 -5.00 -28.53
C ASP A 28 8.51 -6.33 -27.88
N MET A 29 7.60 -6.27 -26.89
CA MET A 29 7.08 -7.43 -26.19
C MET A 29 5.98 -8.14 -26.99
N LYS A 30 6.07 -9.48 -27.11
CA LYS A 30 5.03 -10.31 -27.75
C LYS A 30 3.73 -10.26 -26.94
N ASP A 31 2.58 -10.37 -27.61
CA ASP A 31 1.26 -10.33 -26.97
C ASP A 31 1.12 -11.30 -25.79
N SER A 32 1.62 -12.54 -25.93
CA SER A 32 1.60 -13.52 -24.82
C SER A 32 2.40 -13.05 -23.61
N SER A 33 3.57 -12.45 -23.83
CA SER A 33 4.39 -11.90 -22.75
C SER A 33 3.77 -10.62 -22.15
N GLN A 34 3.02 -9.85 -22.94
CA GLN A 34 2.25 -8.73 -22.43
C GLN A 34 1.12 -9.20 -21.53
N GLU A 35 0.40 -10.26 -21.91
CA GLU A 35 -0.65 -10.87 -21.08
C GLU A 35 -0.07 -11.38 -19.75
N ASP A 36 1.04 -12.11 -19.79
CA ASP A 36 1.72 -12.63 -18.59
C ASP A 36 2.18 -11.48 -17.68
N MET A 37 2.78 -10.43 -18.25
CA MET A 37 3.22 -9.27 -17.47
C MET A 37 2.03 -8.49 -16.91
N MET A 38 0.93 -8.36 -17.65
CA MET A 38 -0.30 -7.75 -17.14
C MET A 38 -0.89 -8.57 -16.00
N TYR A 39 -0.87 -9.89 -16.08
CA TYR A 39 -1.31 -10.77 -15.00
C TYR A 39 -0.47 -10.58 -13.74
N ALA A 40 0.86 -10.55 -13.89
CA ALA A 40 1.80 -10.29 -12.79
C ALA A 40 1.60 -8.90 -12.17
N CYS A 41 1.43 -7.86 -12.98
CA CYS A 41 1.18 -6.50 -12.47
C CYS A 41 -0.18 -6.39 -11.77
N TYR A 42 -1.20 -7.12 -12.25
CA TYR A 42 -2.55 -7.07 -11.69
C TYR A 42 -2.62 -7.80 -10.34
N HIS A 43 -2.14 -9.04 -10.28
CA HIS A 43 -2.24 -9.90 -9.09
C HIS A 43 -1.04 -9.80 -8.15
N GLY A 44 0.06 -9.16 -8.58
CA GLY A 44 1.36 -9.25 -7.92
C GLY A 44 2.09 -10.56 -8.23
N ASP A 45 3.41 -10.53 -8.07
CA ASP A 45 4.28 -11.71 -8.06
C ASP A 45 5.42 -11.49 -7.03
N THR A 46 6.42 -12.36 -7.00
CA THR A 46 7.57 -12.23 -6.09
C THR A 46 8.42 -10.99 -6.33
N THR A 47 8.31 -10.38 -7.51
CA THR A 47 9.11 -9.26 -8.00
C THR A 47 8.32 -7.96 -8.16
N ARG A 48 6.99 -8.03 -8.21
CA ARG A 48 6.08 -6.93 -8.52
C ARG A 48 4.94 -6.86 -7.52
N MET A 49 4.63 -5.65 -7.08
CA MET A 49 3.48 -5.40 -6.23
C MET A 49 2.17 -5.56 -7.02
N SER A 50 1.13 -6.03 -6.34
CA SER A 50 -0.23 -6.13 -6.87
C SER A 50 -0.82 -4.73 -7.03
N HIS A 51 -1.23 -4.35 -8.25
CA HIS A 51 -1.94 -3.08 -8.43
C HIS A 51 -3.39 -3.13 -7.95
N VAL A 52 -3.95 -4.33 -7.74
CA VAL A 52 -5.21 -4.48 -7.00
C VAL A 52 -5.00 -4.15 -5.52
N GLU A 53 -3.91 -4.62 -4.91
CA GLU A 53 -3.52 -4.25 -3.54
C GLU A 53 -3.34 -2.73 -3.44
N GLY A 54 -2.59 -2.13 -4.37
CA GLY A 54 -2.38 -0.68 -4.45
C GLY A 54 -3.69 0.11 -4.56
N LEU A 55 -4.66 -0.36 -5.35
CA LEU A 55 -6.01 0.22 -5.42
C LEU A 55 -6.72 0.16 -4.06
N THR A 56 -6.71 -1.00 -3.39
CA THR A 56 -7.38 -1.15 -2.08
C THR A 56 -6.70 -0.35 -0.97
N LYS A 57 -5.43 -0.02 -1.12
CA LYS A 57 -4.70 0.87 -0.20
C LYS A 57 -4.83 2.35 -0.53
N GLY A 58 -5.47 2.69 -1.64
CA GLY A 58 -5.58 4.06 -2.12
C GLY A 58 -4.22 4.68 -2.48
N GLU A 59 -3.25 3.84 -2.89
CA GLU A 59 -1.93 4.27 -3.35
C GLU A 59 -2.03 4.85 -4.76
N GLU A 60 -1.05 5.68 -5.16
CA GLU A 60 -1.00 6.21 -6.53
C GLU A 60 -0.96 5.07 -7.57
N PRO A 61 -1.70 5.15 -8.70
CA PRO A 61 -2.52 6.27 -9.18
C PRO A 61 -3.87 6.51 -8.52
N PHE A 62 -4.33 5.60 -7.67
CA PHE A 62 -5.74 5.45 -7.35
C PHE A 62 -6.21 6.34 -6.20
N THR A 63 -5.31 7.09 -5.56
CA THR A 63 -5.61 7.97 -4.42
C THR A 63 -6.80 8.89 -4.69
N GLU A 64 -6.89 9.46 -5.89
CA GLU A 64 -7.97 10.39 -6.25
C GLU A 64 -9.35 9.72 -6.46
N MET A 65 -9.43 8.39 -6.39
CA MET A 65 -10.70 7.68 -6.40
C MET A 65 -11.40 7.69 -5.04
N PHE A 66 -10.70 8.05 -3.97
CA PHE A 66 -11.17 7.84 -2.61
C PHE A 66 -11.23 9.13 -1.78
N TYR A 67 -12.19 9.20 -0.86
CA TYR A 67 -12.12 10.05 0.32
C TYR A 67 -11.44 9.28 1.46
N LYS A 68 -10.52 9.94 2.16
CA LYS A 68 -9.96 9.43 3.42
C LYS A 68 -10.85 9.90 4.56
N LEU A 69 -11.34 8.96 5.35
CA LEU A 69 -12.27 9.21 6.44
C LEU A 69 -11.68 8.67 7.73
N GLU A 70 -12.02 9.30 8.85
CA GLU A 70 -11.59 8.82 10.16
C GLU A 70 -12.10 7.40 10.41
N LEU A 71 -11.31 6.61 11.14
CA LEU A 71 -11.65 5.23 11.43
C LEU A 71 -12.84 5.16 12.40
N GLU A 72 -13.97 4.63 11.94
CA GLU A 72 -15.12 4.35 12.79
C GLU A 72 -14.86 3.07 13.61
N THR A 73 -15.19 3.08 14.90
CA THR A 73 -15.04 1.91 15.78
C THR A 73 -15.98 0.78 15.35
N ASN A 74 -15.53 -0.48 15.50
CA ASN A 74 -16.31 -1.68 15.22
C ASN A 74 -16.86 -1.81 13.77
N ARG A 75 -16.17 -1.25 12.78
CA ARG A 75 -16.47 -1.46 11.36
C ARG A 75 -15.85 -2.73 10.81
N GLU A 76 -16.53 -3.34 9.84
CA GLU A 76 -15.98 -4.41 9.00
C GLU A 76 -14.68 -3.92 8.33
N GLY A 77 -13.67 -4.78 8.27
CA GLY A 77 -12.37 -4.45 7.67
C GLY A 77 -11.39 -3.71 8.58
N ASN A 78 -11.76 -3.39 9.83
CA ASN A 78 -10.86 -2.69 10.76
C ASN A 78 -9.62 -3.53 11.12
N GLU A 79 -9.73 -4.86 11.13
CA GLU A 79 -8.60 -5.75 11.36
C GLU A 79 -7.56 -5.64 10.25
N GLU A 80 -8.00 -5.66 8.99
CA GLU A 80 -7.13 -5.49 7.82
C GLU A 80 -6.51 -4.09 7.77
N ARG A 81 -7.28 -3.04 8.09
CA ARG A 81 -6.76 -1.66 8.18
C ARG A 81 -5.70 -1.53 9.27
N ALA A 82 -5.93 -2.15 10.44
CA ALA A 82 -4.97 -2.18 11.54
C ALA A 82 -3.68 -2.95 11.17
N GLN A 83 -3.81 -4.10 10.49
CA GLN A 83 -2.66 -4.85 9.96
C GLN A 83 -1.85 -4.03 8.94
N ALA A 84 -2.54 -3.27 8.09
CA ALA A 84 -1.91 -2.35 7.15
C ALA A 84 -1.32 -1.10 7.81
N LYS A 85 -1.52 -0.91 9.13
CA LYS A 85 -1.14 0.29 9.89
C LYS A 85 -1.74 1.58 9.33
N VAL A 86 -2.96 1.48 8.81
CA VAL A 86 -3.72 2.59 8.22
C VAL A 86 -4.77 3.04 9.23
N ASN A 87 -4.73 4.31 9.62
CA ASN A 87 -5.65 4.91 10.60
C ASN A 87 -6.85 5.63 9.96
N TYR A 88 -7.20 5.25 8.72
CA TYR A 88 -8.30 5.85 7.97
C TYR A 88 -9.07 4.79 7.17
N MET A 89 -10.32 5.10 6.83
CA MET A 89 -11.12 4.36 5.86
C MET A 89 -11.04 5.02 4.49
N LEU A 90 -11.13 4.21 3.44
CA LEU A 90 -11.18 4.68 2.06
C LEU A 90 -12.60 4.50 1.52
N GLU A 91 -13.27 5.60 1.24
CA GLU A 91 -14.58 5.61 0.60
C GLU A 91 -14.44 5.98 -0.88
N LEU A 92 -14.95 5.15 -1.78
CA LEU A 92 -14.98 5.44 -3.21
C LEU A 92 -15.85 6.67 -3.47
N LYS A 93 -15.32 7.70 -4.13
CA LYS A 93 -16.06 8.96 -4.39
C LYS A 93 -17.34 8.69 -5.20
N GLY A 94 -18.40 9.44 -4.87
CA GLY A 94 -19.73 9.31 -5.50
C GLY A 94 -19.72 9.38 -7.03
N THR A 95 -18.84 10.20 -7.61
CA THR A 95 -18.67 10.36 -9.07
C THR A 95 -18.31 9.06 -9.80
N PHE A 96 -17.69 8.09 -9.10
CA PHE A 96 -17.37 6.79 -9.67
C PHE A 96 -18.57 5.84 -9.64
N HIS A 97 -19.23 5.62 -8.49
CA HIS A 97 -20.27 4.60 -8.39
C HIS A 97 -21.70 5.09 -8.67
N LEU A 98 -21.95 6.40 -8.61
CA LEU A 98 -23.23 7.06 -8.90
C LEU A 98 -24.41 6.56 -8.04
N ILE A 99 -24.14 6.27 -6.78
CA ILE A 99 -25.17 5.90 -5.80
C ILE A 99 -25.15 6.97 -4.71
N LEU A 100 -26.09 7.90 -4.75
CA LEU A 100 -26.10 9.06 -3.86
C LEU A 100 -26.36 8.71 -2.39
N ASP A 101 -27.05 7.59 -2.14
CA ASP A 101 -27.52 7.15 -0.83
C ASP A 101 -26.62 6.09 -0.18
N LYS A 102 -25.50 5.71 -0.79
CA LYS A 102 -24.64 4.62 -0.28
C LYS A 102 -23.17 4.95 -0.33
N ARG A 103 -22.49 4.67 0.79
CA ARG A 103 -21.04 4.70 0.92
C ARG A 103 -20.47 3.36 0.46
N ILE A 104 -19.45 3.38 -0.41
CA ILE A 104 -18.71 2.19 -0.81
C ILE A 104 -17.31 2.26 -0.21
N ILE A 105 -17.11 1.52 0.88
CA ILE A 105 -15.87 1.57 1.69
C ILE A 105 -15.02 0.33 1.39
N VAL A 106 -13.71 0.52 1.24
CA VAL A 106 -12.76 -0.59 1.07
C VAL A 106 -12.75 -1.48 2.32
N TYR A 107 -12.70 -2.80 2.11
CA TYR A 107 -12.84 -3.87 3.11
C TYR A 107 -14.25 -4.06 3.69
N GLU A 108 -15.26 -3.42 3.11
CA GLU A 108 -16.66 -3.68 3.45
C GLU A 108 -17.43 -4.26 2.28
N ASN A 109 -18.48 -5.03 2.56
CA ASN A 109 -19.47 -5.44 1.54
C ASN A 109 -18.83 -6.14 0.31
N GLY A 110 -17.69 -6.81 0.49
CA GLY A 110 -16.95 -7.47 -0.58
C GLY A 110 -16.04 -6.56 -1.42
N PHE A 111 -15.80 -5.30 -1.04
CA PHE A 111 -14.76 -4.47 -1.65
C PHE A 111 -13.38 -4.82 -1.08
N THR A 112 -12.92 -6.04 -1.37
CA THR A 112 -11.63 -6.57 -0.92
C THR A 112 -10.72 -6.87 -2.11
N GLU A 113 -9.40 -6.93 -1.88
CA GLU A 113 -8.42 -7.33 -2.90
C GLU A 113 -8.81 -8.69 -3.51
N LYS A 114 -9.12 -9.65 -2.64
CA LYS A 114 -9.57 -10.99 -3.02
C LYS A 114 -10.73 -10.94 -4.02
N SER A 115 -11.77 -10.16 -3.70
CA SER A 115 -12.94 -10.04 -4.56
C SER A 115 -12.66 -9.34 -5.89
N LEU A 116 -11.63 -8.48 -5.97
CA LEU A 116 -11.20 -7.85 -7.23
C LEU A 116 -10.34 -8.78 -8.09
N CYS A 117 -9.60 -9.68 -7.45
CA CYS A 117 -8.73 -10.66 -8.09
C CYS A 117 -9.48 -11.91 -8.59
N GLU A 118 -10.69 -12.18 -8.12
CA GLU A 118 -11.42 -13.44 -8.38
C GLU A 118 -12.66 -13.24 -9.27
N ASP A 119 -12.91 -14.15 -10.21
CA ASP A 119 -14.17 -14.20 -10.99
C ASP A 119 -15.12 -15.26 -10.40
N GLY A 120 -16.30 -14.83 -9.96
CA GLY A 120 -17.27 -15.68 -9.23
C GLY A 120 -18.23 -16.47 -10.12
N LYS A 121 -18.00 -16.52 -11.44
CA LYS A 121 -19.01 -17.00 -12.42
C LYS A 121 -19.39 -18.47 -12.37
N SER A 122 -18.71 -19.29 -11.56
CA SER A 122 -18.92 -20.76 -11.54
C SER A 122 -19.07 -21.35 -10.14
N GLY A 123 -19.29 -20.53 -9.11
CA GLY A 123 -19.25 -20.97 -7.71
C GLY A 123 -17.86 -21.43 -7.25
N LYS A 124 -16.89 -21.51 -8.17
CA LYS A 124 -15.48 -21.70 -7.87
C LYS A 124 -14.78 -20.35 -7.90
N VAL A 125 -14.03 -20.11 -6.85
CA VAL A 125 -13.19 -18.94 -6.70
C VAL A 125 -11.95 -19.13 -7.59
N GLN A 126 -11.88 -18.42 -8.72
CA GLN A 126 -10.75 -18.48 -9.64
C GLN A 126 -10.20 -17.07 -9.90
N LYS A 127 -8.87 -16.93 -9.92
CA LYS A 127 -8.23 -15.66 -10.29
C LYS A 127 -8.63 -15.23 -11.70
N VAL A 128 -8.82 -13.93 -11.91
CA VAL A 128 -9.08 -13.35 -13.24
C VAL A 128 -7.89 -13.68 -14.16
N SER A 129 -8.15 -14.37 -15.27
CA SER A 129 -7.10 -14.79 -16.20
C SER A 129 -6.41 -13.61 -16.90
N ALA A 130 -5.16 -13.82 -17.33
CA ALA A 130 -4.35 -12.84 -18.07
C ALA A 130 -5.11 -12.27 -19.27
N ARG A 131 -5.68 -13.15 -20.09
CA ARG A 131 -6.52 -12.80 -21.24
C ARG A 131 -7.72 -11.94 -20.86
N ASN A 132 -8.42 -12.26 -19.77
CA ASN A 132 -9.56 -11.45 -19.32
C ASN A 132 -9.13 -10.05 -18.89
N ILE A 133 -7.97 -9.91 -18.23
CA ILE A 133 -7.42 -8.60 -17.84
C ILE A 133 -7.05 -7.80 -19.10
N TYR A 134 -6.37 -8.43 -20.06
CA TYR A 134 -6.01 -7.82 -21.33
C TYR A 134 -7.23 -7.33 -22.10
N ASP A 135 -8.25 -8.18 -22.25
CA ASP A 135 -9.50 -7.85 -22.94
C ASP A 135 -10.23 -6.69 -22.24
N LYS A 136 -10.31 -6.69 -20.91
CA LYS A 136 -10.90 -5.59 -20.12
C LYS A 136 -10.20 -4.26 -20.39
N ALA A 137 -8.87 -4.24 -20.38
CA ALA A 137 -8.10 -3.04 -20.67
C ALA A 137 -8.33 -2.57 -22.12
N ARG A 138 -8.31 -3.49 -23.08
CA ARG A 138 -8.54 -3.19 -24.50
C ARG A 138 -9.93 -2.61 -24.75
N PHE A 139 -10.98 -3.19 -24.18
CA PHE A 139 -12.35 -2.67 -24.31
C PHE A 139 -12.49 -1.30 -23.67
N SER A 140 -11.92 -1.10 -22.48
CA SER A 140 -11.93 0.19 -21.78
C SER A 140 -11.25 1.29 -22.61
N ILE A 141 -10.11 0.99 -23.23
CA ILE A 141 -9.40 1.93 -24.13
C ILE A 141 -10.18 2.20 -25.41
N ALA A 142 -10.85 1.21 -25.98
CA ALA A 142 -11.68 1.40 -27.16
C ALA A 142 -12.87 2.34 -26.86
N ASN A 143 -13.55 2.13 -25.74
CA ASN A 143 -14.65 2.98 -25.30
C ASN A 143 -14.18 4.38 -24.91
N TYR A 144 -13.02 4.50 -24.27
CA TYR A 144 -12.39 5.78 -23.98
C TYR A 144 -12.22 6.63 -25.24
N ARG A 145 -11.80 6.05 -26.35
CA ARG A 145 -11.62 6.78 -27.62
C ARG A 145 -12.94 7.34 -28.14
N ILE A 146 -14.05 6.62 -27.95
CA ILE A 146 -15.38 7.11 -28.33
C ILE A 146 -15.79 8.23 -27.37
N ALA A 147 -15.61 8.04 -26.06
CA ALA A 147 -15.90 9.04 -25.04
C ALA A 147 -15.11 10.35 -25.28
N LEU A 148 -13.86 10.24 -25.75
CA LEU A 148 -13.03 11.39 -26.09
C LEU A 148 -13.59 12.21 -27.26
N VAL A 149 -14.26 11.59 -28.23
CA VAL A 149 -14.94 12.31 -29.32
C VAL A 149 -16.07 13.15 -28.74
N PHE A 150 -16.89 12.58 -27.87
CA PHE A 150 -18.00 13.31 -27.23
C PHE A 150 -17.52 14.38 -26.26
N TYR A 151 -16.39 14.16 -25.56
CA TYR A 151 -15.74 15.20 -24.78
C TYR A 151 -15.29 16.37 -25.66
N LYS A 152 -14.72 16.10 -26.84
CA LYS A 152 -14.30 17.14 -27.79
C LYS A 152 -15.50 17.90 -28.36
N GLU A 153 -16.62 17.22 -28.59
CA GLU A 153 -17.89 17.85 -28.97
C GLU A 153 -18.38 18.78 -27.85
N TYR A 154 -18.45 18.29 -26.62
CA TYR A 154 -18.82 19.08 -25.45
C TYR A 154 -17.95 20.32 -25.29
N SER A 155 -16.62 20.14 -25.30
CA SER A 155 -15.67 21.24 -25.16
C SER A 155 -15.63 22.18 -26.37
N GLY A 156 -15.93 21.69 -27.57
CA GLY A 156 -15.97 22.49 -28.81
C GLY A 156 -17.25 23.32 -28.96
N THR A 157 -18.35 22.94 -28.31
CA THR A 157 -19.57 23.76 -28.25
C THR A 157 -19.45 24.97 -27.32
N LEU A 158 -18.40 25.02 -26.51
CA LEU A 158 -18.11 26.16 -25.65
C LEU A 158 -17.49 27.28 -26.50
N GLU A 159 -18.20 28.39 -26.68
CA GLU A 159 -17.59 29.59 -27.24
C GLU A 159 -16.38 29.99 -26.38
N PRO A 160 -15.20 30.25 -26.98
CA PRO A 160 -14.01 30.57 -26.23
C PRO A 160 -14.22 31.85 -25.40
N GLY A 161 -14.27 31.70 -24.07
CA GLY A 161 -14.41 32.82 -23.13
C GLY A 161 -15.81 32.97 -22.50
N VAL A 162 -16.80 32.20 -22.94
CA VAL A 162 -18.08 32.09 -22.23
C VAL A 162 -18.02 30.83 -21.38
N ASN A 163 -17.90 31.01 -20.06
CA ASN A 163 -18.09 29.92 -19.11
C ASN A 163 -19.56 29.89 -18.71
N PRO A 164 -20.46 29.19 -19.43
CA PRO A 164 -21.81 29.02 -18.94
C PRO A 164 -21.76 28.30 -17.59
N SER A 165 -22.60 28.73 -16.65
CA SER A 165 -22.92 27.95 -15.46
C SER A 165 -23.36 26.55 -15.91
N GLY A 166 -22.57 25.51 -15.60
CA GLY A 166 -22.71 24.18 -16.19
C GLY A 166 -21.41 23.56 -16.74
N GLN A 167 -20.25 24.16 -16.46
CA GLN A 167 -18.93 23.59 -16.82
C GLN A 167 -18.33 22.72 -15.72
N SER A 168 -19.14 22.19 -14.80
CA SER A 168 -18.58 21.29 -13.79
C SER A 168 -18.06 20.01 -14.45
N PHE A 169 -17.09 19.37 -13.80
CA PHE A 169 -16.64 18.04 -14.20
C PHE A 169 -17.83 17.08 -14.31
N ASP A 170 -18.81 17.20 -13.41
CA ASP A 170 -20.01 16.36 -13.39
C ASP A 170 -20.91 16.59 -14.61
N ASP A 171 -21.06 17.83 -15.09
CA ASP A 171 -21.84 18.15 -16.30
C ASP A 171 -21.21 17.53 -17.56
N MET A 172 -19.88 17.67 -17.69
CA MET A 172 -19.11 17.05 -18.78
C MET A 172 -19.26 15.53 -18.76
N ILE A 173 -19.12 14.92 -17.58
CA ILE A 173 -19.26 13.49 -17.39
C ILE A 173 -20.67 13.02 -17.73
N LEU A 174 -21.70 13.74 -17.28
CA LEU A 174 -23.09 13.43 -17.58
C LEU A 174 -23.36 13.48 -19.09
N TYR A 175 -22.87 14.51 -19.78
CA TYR A 175 -22.97 14.63 -21.23
C TYR A 175 -22.32 13.45 -21.95
N VAL A 176 -21.06 13.14 -21.62
CA VAL A 176 -20.31 12.03 -22.24
C VAL A 176 -21.02 10.70 -21.97
N ARG A 177 -21.55 10.47 -20.76
CA ARG A 177 -22.30 9.24 -20.44
C ARG A 177 -23.56 9.09 -21.30
N ARG A 178 -24.35 10.16 -21.47
CA ARG A 178 -25.56 10.16 -22.32
C ARG A 178 -25.23 9.82 -23.78
N LYS A 179 -24.21 10.47 -24.34
CA LYS A 179 -23.74 10.17 -25.70
C LYS A 179 -23.17 8.76 -25.84
N MET A 180 -22.40 8.29 -24.84
CA MET A 180 -21.86 6.93 -24.81
C MET A 180 -22.94 5.87 -24.70
N PHE A 181 -24.02 6.12 -23.94
CA PHE A 181 -25.18 5.24 -23.85
C PHE A 181 -25.76 4.96 -25.23
N ILE A 182 -26.11 6.02 -25.98
CA ILE A 182 -26.61 5.91 -27.36
C ILE A 182 -25.62 5.21 -28.28
N ALA A 183 -24.34 5.60 -28.22
CA ALA A 183 -23.32 5.08 -29.12
C ALA A 183 -22.99 3.60 -28.89
N LEU A 184 -23.06 3.12 -27.65
CA LEU A 184 -22.74 1.74 -27.29
C LEU A 184 -23.95 0.82 -27.32
N GLU A 185 -25.16 1.30 -27.03
CA GLU A 185 -26.38 0.49 -27.13
C GLU A 185 -26.61 -0.03 -28.55
N GLY A 186 -26.38 0.78 -29.59
CA GLY A 186 -26.43 0.34 -30.98
C GLY A 186 -25.34 -0.67 -31.37
N LYS A 187 -24.26 -0.77 -30.58
CA LYS A 187 -23.08 -1.62 -30.84
C LYS A 187 -22.95 -2.80 -29.89
N THR A 188 -23.79 -2.91 -28.86
CA THR A 188 -23.64 -3.94 -27.83
C THR A 188 -23.93 -5.29 -28.47
N ARG A 189 -22.85 -5.96 -28.91
CA ARG A 189 -22.78 -7.27 -29.57
C ARG A 189 -24.11 -7.71 -30.12
N LYS A 190 -24.57 -7.15 -31.28
CA LYS A 190 -25.80 -7.51 -32.01
C LYS A 190 -26.51 -8.63 -31.28
N ARG A 191 -27.19 -8.33 -30.16
CA ARG A 191 -27.80 -9.39 -29.35
C ARG A 191 -28.64 -10.08 -30.39
N THR A 192 -28.40 -11.37 -30.66
CA THR A 192 -28.97 -12.03 -31.82
C THR A 192 -30.47 -11.87 -31.66
N LEU A 193 -31.02 -10.81 -32.28
CA LEU A 193 -32.36 -10.38 -32.00
C LEU A 193 -33.15 -11.60 -32.41
N THR A 194 -33.93 -12.12 -31.47
CA THR A 194 -34.71 -13.31 -31.77
C THR A 194 -35.52 -12.99 -33.03
N LYS A 195 -35.75 -13.98 -33.89
CA LYS A 195 -36.43 -13.76 -35.18
C LYS A 195 -37.72 -12.94 -34.97
N LYS A 196 -38.44 -13.18 -33.87
CA LYS A 196 -39.58 -12.40 -33.38
C LYS A 196 -39.30 -10.92 -33.11
N GLU A 197 -38.18 -10.57 -32.46
CA GLU A 197 -37.84 -9.16 -32.19
C GLU A 197 -37.47 -8.40 -33.47
N LYS A 198 -36.82 -9.07 -34.43
CA LYS A 198 -36.58 -8.50 -35.76
C LYS A 198 -37.88 -8.33 -36.55
N GLU A 199 -38.75 -9.34 -36.53
CA GLU A 199 -40.05 -9.33 -37.21
C GLU A 199 -41.02 -8.30 -36.59
N ALA A 200 -40.91 -8.05 -35.28
CA ALA A 200 -41.71 -7.04 -34.58
C ALA A 200 -41.28 -5.60 -34.87
N GLY A 201 -40.22 -5.38 -35.68
CA GLY A 201 -39.77 -4.04 -36.06
C GLY A 201 -39.43 -3.14 -34.88
N LYS A 202 -39.10 -3.70 -33.70
CA LYS A 202 -38.72 -2.93 -32.51
C LYS A 202 -37.32 -2.35 -32.70
N VAL A 203 -37.24 -1.25 -33.44
CA VAL A 203 -36.14 -0.31 -33.33
C VAL A 203 -36.33 0.37 -31.98
N PHE A 204 -35.48 0.03 -31.01
CA PHE A 204 -35.43 0.78 -29.77
C PHE A 204 -34.74 2.10 -30.09
N ASP A 205 -35.52 3.08 -30.55
CA ASP A 205 -35.08 4.48 -30.65
C ASP A 205 -34.92 5.04 -29.24
N LYS A 206 -33.83 4.63 -28.57
CA LYS A 206 -33.48 5.19 -27.27
C LYS A 206 -32.93 6.59 -27.49
N THR A 207 -33.41 7.51 -26.66
CA THR A 207 -32.96 8.89 -26.57
C THR A 207 -31.99 9.04 -25.40
N GLU A 208 -31.27 10.16 -25.35
CA GLU A 208 -30.32 10.44 -24.26
C GLU A 208 -31.00 10.46 -22.87
N ASP A 209 -32.29 10.81 -22.84
CA ASP A 209 -33.11 10.86 -21.62
C ASP A 209 -33.51 9.47 -21.12
N ASP A 210 -33.41 8.43 -21.96
CA ASP A 210 -33.66 7.04 -21.58
C ASP A 210 -32.46 6.39 -20.86
N MET A 211 -31.35 7.13 -20.67
CA MET A 211 -30.16 6.62 -20.01
C MET A 211 -30.46 6.31 -18.52
N PRO A 212 -30.24 5.07 -18.05
CA PRO A 212 -30.38 4.75 -16.63
C PRO A 212 -29.45 5.63 -15.77
N GLU A 213 -29.94 6.09 -14.63
CA GLU A 213 -29.17 6.95 -13.71
C GLU A 213 -27.81 6.35 -13.32
N LYS A 214 -27.78 5.02 -13.15
CA LYS A 214 -26.59 4.23 -12.76
C LYS A 214 -25.80 3.68 -13.96
N TYR A 215 -26.06 4.15 -15.18
CA TYR A 215 -25.39 3.66 -16.38
C TYR A 215 -23.91 4.08 -16.40
N LEU A 216 -23.03 3.08 -16.50
CA LEU A 216 -21.60 3.28 -16.72
C LEU A 216 -21.18 2.52 -17.98
N PHE A 217 -20.46 3.18 -18.88
CA PHE A 217 -19.79 2.46 -19.97
C PHE A 217 -18.51 1.79 -19.45
N GLN A 218 -18.08 0.71 -20.11
CA GLN A 218 -16.86 0.02 -19.70
C GLN A 218 -15.62 0.91 -19.86
N GLY A 219 -14.89 1.15 -18.79
CA GLY A 219 -13.75 2.07 -18.75
C GLY A 219 -14.10 3.49 -18.31
N TYR A 220 -15.31 3.70 -17.79
CA TYR A 220 -15.77 4.97 -17.23
C TYR A 220 -14.88 5.46 -16.07
N PHE A 221 -14.49 4.59 -15.15
CA PHE A 221 -13.63 4.99 -14.02
C PHE A 221 -12.26 5.45 -14.52
N ALA A 222 -11.68 4.73 -15.47
CA ALA A 222 -10.42 5.08 -16.12
C ALA A 222 -10.54 6.41 -16.89
N PHE A 223 -11.67 6.67 -17.55
CA PHE A 223 -11.96 7.95 -18.20
C PHE A 223 -12.00 9.11 -17.19
N CYS A 224 -12.67 8.94 -16.05
CA CYS A 224 -12.72 9.97 -15.01
C CYS A 224 -11.33 10.23 -14.40
N LEU A 225 -10.57 9.16 -14.12
CA LEU A 225 -9.31 9.27 -13.40
C LEU A 225 -8.17 9.81 -14.28
N TRP A 226 -8.12 9.41 -15.55
CA TRP A 226 -6.97 9.63 -16.44
C TRP A 226 -7.35 10.21 -17.81
N GLY A 227 -8.60 10.65 -17.97
CA GLY A 227 -9.09 11.19 -19.23
C GLY A 227 -8.62 12.60 -19.53
N PRO A 228 -9.43 13.36 -20.29
CA PRO A 228 -9.05 14.71 -20.76
C PRO A 228 -8.92 15.74 -19.65
N ILE A 229 -9.74 15.61 -18.60
CA ILE A 229 -9.68 16.41 -17.37
C ILE A 229 -9.42 15.42 -16.23
N PRO A 230 -8.19 14.90 -16.10
CA PRO A 230 -7.92 13.77 -15.21
C PRO A 230 -8.00 14.19 -13.74
N LEU A 231 -8.82 13.51 -12.96
CA LEU A 231 -8.85 13.73 -11.50
C LEU A 231 -7.50 13.45 -10.84
N SER A 232 -6.73 12.51 -11.39
CA SER A 232 -5.38 12.17 -10.90
C SER A 232 -4.30 13.19 -11.23
N GLY A 233 -4.62 14.26 -11.97
CA GLY A 233 -3.64 15.22 -12.48
C GLY A 233 -2.71 14.66 -13.57
N ARG A 234 -2.89 13.39 -13.97
CA ARG A 234 -2.11 12.73 -15.03
C ARG A 234 -2.99 12.00 -16.03
N THR A 235 -2.65 12.11 -17.30
CA THR A 235 -3.27 11.35 -18.39
C THR A 235 -2.39 10.15 -18.74
N LEU A 236 -2.95 8.96 -18.81
CA LEU A 236 -2.20 7.78 -19.29
C LEU A 236 -1.94 7.91 -20.79
N SER A 237 -0.83 7.38 -21.27
CA SER A 237 -0.49 7.52 -22.69
C SER A 237 -1.45 6.79 -23.62
N CYS A 238 -2.05 5.68 -23.15
CA CYS A 238 -3.08 4.99 -23.90
C CYS A 238 -4.34 5.84 -24.14
N PHE A 239 -4.47 6.95 -23.41
CA PHE A 239 -5.58 7.90 -23.43
C PHE A 239 -5.23 9.27 -24.04
N ALA A 240 -3.98 9.48 -24.42
CA ALA A 240 -3.62 10.73 -25.05
C ALA A 240 -4.30 10.89 -26.42
N ALA A 241 -4.88 12.08 -26.67
CA ALA A 241 -5.65 12.39 -27.87
C ALA A 241 -4.83 12.29 -29.15
N ASP A 242 -3.56 12.68 -29.05
CA ASP A 242 -2.60 12.50 -30.10
C ASP A 242 -1.88 11.18 -29.87
N HIS A 243 -2.08 10.20 -30.75
CA HIS A 243 -1.18 9.04 -30.84
C HIS A 243 0.31 9.43 -31.04
N LYS A 244 0.58 10.74 -31.25
CA LYS A 244 1.88 11.39 -31.35
C LYS A 244 2.47 11.86 -30.03
N SER A 245 1.73 12.01 -28.93
CA SER A 245 2.35 12.00 -27.59
C SER A 245 2.78 10.56 -27.33
N LYS A 246 3.79 10.16 -28.09
CA LYS A 246 4.57 8.96 -27.84
C LYS A 246 4.88 9.08 -26.36
N VAL A 247 4.41 8.13 -25.54
CA VAL A 247 5.20 7.68 -24.38
C VAL A 247 6.62 7.80 -24.84
N GLU A 248 7.43 8.66 -24.20
CA GLU A 248 8.82 8.80 -24.55
C GLU A 248 9.34 7.38 -24.67
N LYS A 249 9.55 6.98 -25.92
CA LYS A 249 9.73 5.56 -26.19
C LYS A 249 11.08 5.30 -25.59
N LYS A 250 11.15 4.57 -24.46
CA LYS A 250 12.43 4.09 -23.96
C LYS A 250 13.15 3.51 -25.16
N SER A 251 14.33 4.04 -25.44
CA SER A 251 15.09 3.58 -26.61
C SER A 251 15.26 2.08 -26.48
N ARG A 252 15.39 1.36 -27.61
CA ARG A 252 15.75 -0.07 -27.56
C ARG A 252 16.99 -0.31 -26.71
N LYS A 253 17.90 0.68 -26.68
CA LYS A 253 19.07 0.69 -25.82
C LYS A 253 18.67 0.74 -24.34
N ASP A 254 17.85 1.71 -23.94
CA ASP A 254 17.43 1.91 -22.54
C ASP A 254 16.59 0.72 -22.04
N ALA A 255 15.69 0.19 -22.86
CA ALA A 255 14.90 -0.99 -22.52
C ALA A 255 15.78 -2.24 -22.33
N ARG A 256 16.80 -2.42 -23.18
CA ARG A 256 17.80 -3.49 -23.01
C ARG A 256 18.68 -3.26 -21.79
N GLU A 257 19.05 -2.02 -21.52
CA GLU A 257 19.86 -1.67 -20.35
C GLU A 257 19.08 -1.89 -19.05
N GLU A 258 17.80 -1.51 -19.00
CA GLU A 258 16.91 -1.76 -17.87
C GLU A 258 16.63 -3.25 -17.70
N GLN A 259 16.39 -3.99 -18.79
CA GLN A 259 16.27 -5.45 -18.73
C GLN A 259 17.58 -6.12 -18.30
N ALA A 260 18.73 -5.59 -18.73
CA ALA A 260 20.03 -6.08 -18.30
C ALA A 260 20.29 -5.74 -16.83
N LYS A 261 19.91 -4.55 -16.36
CA LYS A 261 19.97 -4.14 -14.95
C LYS A 261 19.03 -4.98 -14.09
N GLN A 262 17.83 -5.29 -14.57
CA GLN A 262 16.87 -6.12 -13.86
C GLN A 262 17.35 -7.58 -13.81
N LYS A 263 17.87 -8.13 -14.91
CA LYS A 263 18.51 -9.46 -14.91
C LYS A 263 19.79 -9.50 -14.08
N ALA A 264 20.60 -8.43 -14.10
CA ALA A 264 21.78 -8.32 -13.26
C ALA A 264 21.41 -8.16 -11.79
N TYR A 265 20.31 -7.46 -11.49
CA TYR A 265 19.75 -7.36 -10.15
C TYR A 265 19.25 -8.74 -9.69
N GLU A 266 18.43 -9.42 -10.48
CA GLU A 266 17.99 -10.80 -10.23
C GLU A 266 19.19 -11.73 -9.99
N ARG A 267 20.23 -11.65 -10.85
CA ARG A 267 21.47 -12.39 -10.67
C ARG A 267 22.26 -11.96 -9.45
N SER A 268 22.32 -10.68 -9.10
CA SER A 268 23.05 -10.20 -7.92
C SER A 268 22.34 -10.53 -6.61
N VAL A 269 21.00 -10.60 -6.65
CA VAL A 269 20.17 -11.14 -5.58
C VAL A 269 20.45 -12.64 -5.42
N ASP A 270 20.71 -13.35 -6.53
CA ASP A 270 21.12 -14.77 -6.52
C ASP A 270 22.63 -14.99 -6.25
N GLU A 271 23.53 -14.08 -6.61
CA GLU A 271 25.00 -14.19 -6.48
C GLU A 271 25.49 -13.65 -5.13
N GLY A 272 24.72 -12.77 -4.50
CA GLY A 272 24.85 -12.42 -3.08
C GLY A 272 24.15 -13.41 -2.16
N ALA A 273 23.41 -14.36 -2.71
CA ALA A 273 22.98 -15.53 -1.96
C ALA A 273 24.22 -16.39 -1.75
N ASP A 274 24.73 -16.34 -0.52
CA ASP A 274 25.80 -17.17 0.01
C ASP A 274 25.68 -18.61 -0.53
N GLU A 275 26.80 -19.33 -0.76
CA GLU A 275 26.79 -20.62 -1.49
C GLU A 275 25.77 -21.64 -0.94
N THR A 276 25.31 -21.43 0.29
CA THR A 276 24.16 -22.02 0.99
C THR A 276 22.79 -21.90 0.30
N PHE A 277 22.61 -21.11 -0.77
CA PHE A 277 21.32 -21.05 -1.48
C PHE A 277 21.27 -21.84 -2.79
N LYS A 278 22.39 -22.44 -3.22
CA LYS A 278 22.44 -23.32 -4.40
C LYS A 278 21.46 -24.50 -4.28
N ARG A 279 21.07 -25.05 -5.43
CA ARG A 279 20.22 -26.25 -5.51
C ARG A 279 20.98 -27.43 -4.88
N GLY A 280 20.48 -27.99 -3.78
CA GLY A 280 21.12 -29.09 -3.04
C GLY A 280 21.51 -28.78 -1.59
N VAL A 281 21.42 -27.51 -1.16
CA VAL A 281 21.69 -27.14 0.24
C VAL A 281 20.49 -27.52 1.11
N PRO A 282 20.69 -28.16 2.28
CA PRO A 282 19.62 -28.53 3.19
C PRO A 282 18.78 -27.30 3.55
N LEU A 283 17.48 -27.49 3.58
CA LEU A 283 16.54 -26.43 3.92
C LEU A 283 16.89 -25.71 5.22
N GLN A 284 17.39 -26.45 6.22
CA GLN A 284 17.69 -25.88 7.52
C GLN A 284 18.82 -24.85 7.45
N GLU A 285 19.80 -25.06 6.58
CA GLU A 285 20.88 -24.10 6.34
C GLU A 285 20.36 -22.85 5.64
N LYS A 286 19.42 -22.99 4.69
CA LYS A 286 18.73 -21.85 4.06
C LYS A 286 17.95 -21.03 5.08
N LYS A 287 17.28 -21.70 6.03
CA LYS A 287 16.56 -21.02 7.11
C LYS A 287 17.51 -20.23 8.02
N VAL A 288 18.64 -20.83 8.42
CA VAL A 288 19.66 -20.15 9.24
C VAL A 288 20.23 -18.95 8.50
N ALA A 289 20.54 -19.09 7.20
CA ALA A 289 21.07 -17.99 6.41
C ALA A 289 20.06 -16.82 6.25
N ILE A 290 18.77 -17.12 6.02
CA ILE A 290 17.71 -16.10 6.00
C ILE A 290 17.58 -15.41 7.36
N GLN A 291 17.62 -16.18 8.46
CA GLN A 291 17.57 -15.63 9.81
C GLN A 291 18.78 -14.73 10.11
N MET A 292 19.98 -15.11 9.69
CA MET A 292 21.19 -14.30 9.85
C MET A 292 21.12 -13.02 9.02
N ALA A 293 20.66 -13.09 7.77
CA ALA A 293 20.47 -11.91 6.93
C ALA A 293 19.43 -10.94 7.51
N ALA A 294 18.30 -11.46 8.01
CA ALA A 294 17.28 -10.67 8.68
C ALA A 294 17.81 -10.01 9.97
N ALA A 295 18.60 -10.74 10.77
CA ALA A 295 19.23 -10.21 11.98
C ALA A 295 20.28 -9.13 11.66
N ALA A 296 21.11 -9.33 10.64
CA ALA A 296 22.07 -8.33 10.19
C ALA A 296 21.38 -7.04 9.73
N HIS A 297 20.32 -7.17 8.93
CA HIS A 297 19.54 -6.02 8.48
C HIS A 297 18.83 -5.29 9.63
N ALA A 298 18.26 -6.02 10.60
CA ALA A 298 17.65 -5.43 11.79
C ALA A 298 18.69 -4.65 12.63
N ASN A 299 19.91 -5.18 12.74
CA ASN A 299 21.02 -4.49 13.39
C ASN A 299 21.46 -3.23 12.65
N GLU A 300 21.51 -3.26 11.31
CA GLU A 300 21.80 -2.06 10.50
C GLU A 300 20.73 -0.99 10.67
N GLN A 301 19.44 -1.37 10.67
CA GLN A 301 18.33 -0.45 10.94
C GLN A 301 18.45 0.20 12.32
N LYS A 302 18.75 -0.61 13.34
CA LYS A 302 18.93 -0.11 14.71
C LYS A 302 20.10 0.88 14.77
N ASN A 303 21.25 0.52 14.21
CA ASN A 303 22.43 1.38 14.18
C ASN A 303 22.17 2.71 13.45
N ALA A 304 21.49 2.68 12.31
CA ALA A 304 21.12 3.89 11.58
C ALA A 304 20.22 4.83 12.40
N ARG A 305 19.24 4.27 13.12
CA ARG A 305 18.36 5.03 14.03
C ARG A 305 19.12 5.60 15.23
N ASP A 306 20.00 4.81 15.85
CA ASP A 306 20.81 5.25 16.99
C ASP A 306 21.74 6.41 16.59
N LEU A 307 22.38 6.31 15.42
CA LEU A 307 23.21 7.39 14.86
C LEU A 307 22.40 8.64 14.52
N LEU A 308 21.17 8.49 14.03
CA LEU A 308 20.27 9.60 13.75
C LEU A 308 19.82 10.30 15.04
N ALA A 309 19.54 9.54 16.10
CA ALA A 309 19.22 10.06 17.42
C ALA A 309 20.38 10.88 18.00
N ILE A 310 21.62 10.38 17.89
CA ILE A 310 22.83 11.12 18.28
C ILE A 310 22.95 12.43 17.48
N ALA A 311 22.79 12.38 16.15
CA ALA A 311 22.87 13.59 15.32
C ALA A 311 21.78 14.63 15.65
N ASN A 312 20.60 14.19 16.11
CA ASN A 312 19.55 15.09 16.60
C ASN A 312 19.93 15.74 17.94
N ALA A 313 20.53 14.97 18.86
CA ALA A 313 21.03 15.50 20.13
C ALA A 313 22.16 16.52 19.91
N ASP A 314 23.13 16.19 19.05
CA ASP A 314 24.22 17.11 18.65
C ASP A 314 23.64 18.42 18.08
N HIS A 315 22.66 18.33 17.16
CA HIS A 315 22.01 19.52 16.59
C HIS A 315 21.37 20.40 17.66
N ALA A 316 20.68 19.80 18.64
CA ALA A 316 20.02 20.55 19.72
C ALA A 316 21.04 21.23 20.63
N ALA A 317 22.12 20.53 21.00
CA ALA A 317 23.20 21.07 21.83
C ALA A 317 23.91 22.24 21.13
N THR A 318 24.38 22.05 19.90
CA THR A 318 25.06 23.11 19.13
C THR A 318 24.13 24.31 18.87
N SER A 319 22.84 24.08 18.65
CA SER A 319 21.86 25.17 18.49
C SER A 319 21.72 25.98 19.78
N LYS A 320 21.70 25.33 20.94
CA LYS A 320 21.64 26.01 22.24
C LYS A 320 22.89 26.85 22.48
N GLU A 321 24.08 26.32 22.22
CA GLU A 321 25.34 27.07 22.32
C GLU A 321 25.34 28.27 21.36
N PHE A 322 24.83 28.09 20.14
CA PHE A 322 24.72 29.19 19.18
C PHE A 322 23.85 30.33 19.70
N PHE A 323 22.72 30.03 20.35
CA PHE A 323 21.88 31.06 20.98
C PHE A 323 22.56 31.74 22.18
N GLN A 324 23.31 30.99 23.00
CA GLN A 324 24.09 31.56 24.10
C GLN A 324 25.16 32.54 23.59
N VAL A 325 25.83 32.20 22.48
CA VAL A 325 26.79 33.13 21.85
C VAL A 325 26.09 34.38 21.33
N LEU A 326 24.90 34.26 20.73
CA LEU A 326 24.14 35.43 20.30
C LEU A 326 23.71 36.34 21.45
N GLU A 327 23.42 35.78 22.61
CA GLU A 327 23.11 36.52 23.84
C GLU A 327 24.35 37.22 24.39
N ALA A 328 25.47 36.49 24.53
CA ALA A 328 26.74 37.08 24.96
C ALA A 328 27.27 38.18 24.01
N MET A 329 26.99 38.07 22.70
CA MET A 329 27.29 39.12 21.73
C MET A 329 26.51 40.43 21.96
N LYS A 330 25.32 40.37 22.57
CA LYS A 330 24.54 41.56 22.91
C LYS A 330 25.11 42.26 24.14
N ASP A 331 25.64 41.48 25.08
CA ASP A 331 26.18 41.97 26.35
C ASP A 331 27.67 42.35 26.29
N ALA A 332 28.34 42.08 25.16
CA ALA A 332 29.76 42.38 24.97
C ALA A 332 30.03 43.89 25.09
N ALA A 333 30.87 44.25 26.07
CA ALA A 333 31.21 45.64 26.36
C ALA A 333 32.33 46.18 25.48
N THR A 334 33.21 45.29 25.01
CA THR A 334 34.40 45.66 24.22
C THR A 334 34.34 45.15 22.77
N PRO A 335 35.01 45.85 21.82
CA PRO A 335 35.12 45.37 20.43
C PRO A 335 35.86 44.04 20.30
N ASP A 336 36.83 43.77 21.18
CA ASP A 336 37.63 42.55 21.16
C ASP A 336 36.80 41.33 21.56
N GLU A 337 35.99 41.43 22.63
CA GLU A 337 35.02 40.39 23.02
C GLU A 337 34.03 40.11 21.90
N ARG A 338 33.54 41.16 21.22
CA ARG A 338 32.62 41.01 20.10
C ARG A 338 33.23 40.25 18.93
N THR A 339 34.52 40.48 18.66
CA THR A 339 35.27 39.78 17.61
C THR A 339 35.44 38.30 17.96
N MET A 340 35.81 38.00 19.20
CA MET A 340 35.90 36.62 19.72
C MET A 340 34.56 35.87 19.58
N TYR A 341 33.45 36.47 20.02
CA TYR A 341 32.14 35.84 19.87
C TYR A 341 31.71 35.68 18.42
N GLN A 342 32.11 36.60 17.53
CA GLN A 342 31.83 36.49 16.11
C GLN A 342 32.57 35.31 15.45
N GLU A 343 33.82 35.07 15.83
CA GLU A 343 34.58 33.89 15.39
C GLU A 343 33.94 32.59 15.91
N TRP A 344 33.54 32.55 17.19
CA TRP A 344 32.86 31.40 17.76
C TRP A 344 31.52 31.12 17.07
N LYS A 345 30.72 32.16 16.83
CA LYS A 345 29.47 32.07 16.06
C LYS A 345 29.69 31.47 14.67
N GLN A 346 30.75 31.87 13.96
CA GLN A 346 31.08 31.31 12.65
C GLN A 346 31.44 29.82 12.75
N GLY A 347 32.21 29.43 13.77
CA GLY A 347 32.52 28.03 14.07
C GLY A 347 31.27 27.17 14.28
N LEU A 348 30.38 27.59 15.19
CA LEU A 348 29.11 26.91 15.46
C LEU A 348 28.19 26.85 14.24
N SER A 349 28.17 27.90 13.41
CA SER A 349 27.38 27.91 12.16
C SER A 349 27.89 26.88 11.14
N ALA A 350 29.22 26.72 11.03
CA ALA A 350 29.81 25.70 10.17
C ALA A 350 29.51 24.28 10.70
N GLU A 351 29.58 24.09 12.02
CA GLU A 351 29.25 22.83 12.68
C GLU A 351 27.78 22.44 12.48
N LEU A 352 26.84 23.35 12.71
CA LEU A 352 25.41 23.12 12.45
C LEU A 352 25.14 22.72 11.00
N THR A 353 25.86 23.29 10.04
CA THR A 353 25.76 22.92 8.63
C THR A 353 26.22 21.48 8.39
N ASN A 354 27.31 21.05 9.03
CA ASN A 354 27.82 19.69 8.95
C ASN A 354 26.86 18.68 9.62
N ILE A 355 26.30 19.02 10.78
CA ILE A 355 25.30 18.19 11.47
C ILE A 355 24.05 18.01 10.61
N ARG A 356 23.55 19.08 9.96
CA ARG A 356 22.41 18.98 9.04
C ARG A 356 22.68 18.05 7.85
N LYS A 357 23.87 18.12 7.25
CA LYS A 357 24.28 17.20 6.17
C LYS A 357 24.33 15.76 6.65
N ARG A 358 24.93 15.51 7.83
CA ARG A 358 24.99 14.18 8.46
C ARG A 358 23.59 13.64 8.75
N LYS A 359 22.72 14.46 9.34
CA LYS A 359 21.31 14.12 9.63
C LYS A 359 20.55 13.75 8.36
N LYS A 360 20.68 14.55 7.28
CA LYS A 360 20.03 14.25 5.98
C LYS A 360 20.50 12.92 5.40
N LYS A 361 21.79 12.60 5.51
CA LYS A 361 22.35 11.31 5.08
C LYS A 361 21.78 10.14 5.91
N LEU A 362 21.79 10.27 7.24
CA LEU A 362 21.28 9.24 8.14
C LEU A 362 19.76 9.01 8.00
N GLN A 363 19.00 10.08 7.73
CA GLN A 363 17.58 9.98 7.42
C GLN A 363 17.36 9.19 6.13
N ALA A 364 18.10 9.50 5.06
CA ALA A 364 18.02 8.76 3.81
C ALA A 364 18.44 7.28 3.98
N ASP A 365 19.45 7.00 4.81
CA ASP A 365 19.86 5.64 5.14
C ASP A 365 18.77 4.89 5.93
N CYS A 366 18.12 5.54 6.91
CA CYS A 366 16.98 4.99 7.62
C CYS A 366 15.81 4.68 6.68
N ASP A 367 15.44 5.64 5.82
CA ASP A 367 14.33 5.48 4.87
C ASP A 367 14.62 4.34 3.88
N ARG A 368 15.85 4.24 3.39
CA ARG A 368 16.32 3.15 2.52
C ARG A 368 16.21 1.78 3.21
N LEU A 369 16.67 1.67 4.45
CA LEU A 369 16.60 0.41 5.22
C LEU A 369 15.17 0.06 5.62
N MET A 370 14.26 1.04 5.74
CA MET A 370 12.84 0.81 6.02
C MET A 370 12.05 0.31 4.81
N GLN A 371 12.50 0.62 3.59
CA GLN A 371 11.88 0.21 2.33
C GLN A 371 12.17 -1.25 1.94
N MET A 372 12.48 -2.12 2.90
CA MET A 372 12.94 -3.47 2.59
C MET A 372 12.00 -4.21 1.63
N PRO A 373 12.52 -4.98 0.65
CA PRO A 373 11.70 -5.95 -0.06
C PRO A 373 11.13 -6.86 1.03
N LYS A 374 9.81 -6.97 1.11
CA LYS A 374 9.17 -7.98 1.94
C LYS A 374 9.78 -9.32 1.51
N ILE A 375 10.79 -9.83 2.24
CA ILE A 375 11.29 -11.18 2.03
C ILE A 375 10.05 -12.02 2.29
N SER A 376 9.48 -12.53 1.21
CA SER A 376 8.13 -13.07 1.22
C SER A 376 8.03 -14.11 2.32
N THR A 377 7.39 -13.77 3.43
CA THR A 377 6.98 -14.70 4.47
C THR A 377 6.08 -15.80 3.89
N ALA A 378 5.57 -15.62 2.67
CA ALA A 378 4.88 -16.68 1.94
C ALA A 378 5.81 -17.86 1.57
N MET A 379 7.12 -17.66 1.35
CA MET A 379 8.04 -18.80 1.14
C MET A 379 8.22 -19.65 2.40
N SER A 380 8.03 -19.08 3.60
CA SER A 380 8.06 -19.84 4.86
C SER A 380 6.71 -20.48 5.19
N ASP A 381 5.59 -19.82 4.91
CA ASP A 381 4.26 -20.30 5.32
C ASP A 381 3.62 -21.30 4.35
N GLU A 382 3.92 -21.24 3.05
CA GLU A 382 3.32 -22.15 2.06
C GLU A 382 4.03 -23.52 1.97
N TYR A 383 5.25 -23.65 2.52
CA TYR A 383 6.05 -24.89 2.48
C TYR A 383 6.32 -25.52 3.86
N TYR A 384 6.15 -24.78 4.97
CA TYR A 384 6.38 -25.30 6.31
C TYR A 384 5.15 -25.13 7.17
N GLY A 385 4.51 -26.26 7.51
CA GLY A 385 3.43 -26.30 8.48
C GLY A 385 3.78 -25.48 9.73
N ARG A 386 2.81 -24.67 10.18
CA ARG A 386 2.83 -23.73 11.29
C ARG A 386 3.71 -24.20 12.47
N VAL A 387 4.99 -23.82 12.48
CA VAL A 387 5.85 -23.96 13.67
C VAL A 387 5.69 -22.69 14.50
N VAL A 388 5.09 -22.84 15.68
CA VAL A 388 4.97 -21.76 16.67
C VAL A 388 6.39 -21.38 17.12
N VAL A 389 6.80 -20.15 16.79
CA VAL A 389 8.01 -19.55 17.35
C VAL A 389 7.66 -19.05 18.75
N PRO A 390 8.33 -19.50 19.82
CA PRO A 390 8.10 -18.93 21.15
C PRO A 390 8.57 -17.48 21.21
N ALA A 391 7.88 -16.65 21.99
CA ALA A 391 8.18 -15.25 22.17
C ALA A 391 9.63 -15.01 22.65
N PRO A 392 10.25 -13.87 22.30
CA PRO A 392 11.61 -13.55 22.71
C PRO A 392 11.68 -13.46 24.25
N GLY A 393 12.39 -14.40 24.87
CA GLY A 393 12.58 -14.45 26.33
C GLY A 393 12.76 -15.85 26.93
N THR A 394 12.44 -16.92 26.19
CA THR A 394 12.53 -18.30 26.71
C THR A 394 13.77 -19.01 26.17
N LEU A 395 14.79 -19.23 27.03
CA LEU A 395 15.94 -20.07 26.72
C LEU A 395 15.55 -21.56 26.80
N PRO A 396 15.83 -22.38 25.78
CA PRO A 396 15.64 -23.83 25.89
C PRO A 396 16.80 -24.48 26.67
N SER A 397 16.46 -25.37 27.60
CA SER A 397 17.42 -26.23 28.30
C SER A 397 18.09 -27.25 27.36
N PRO A 398 19.33 -27.70 27.64
CA PRO A 398 20.05 -28.62 26.77
C PRO A 398 19.44 -30.02 26.81
N LEU A 399 19.12 -30.56 25.62
CA LEU A 399 18.69 -31.94 25.42
C LEU A 399 19.89 -32.91 25.54
N THR A 400 19.77 -33.86 26.45
CA THR A 400 20.58 -35.08 26.52
C THR A 400 20.29 -35.98 25.32
N VAL A 401 21.35 -36.43 24.65
CA VAL A 401 21.30 -37.38 23.53
C VAL A 401 21.41 -38.80 24.10
N ASP A 402 20.32 -39.55 24.10
CA ASP A 402 20.34 -40.99 24.34
C ASP A 402 20.75 -41.73 23.07
N THR A 403 21.84 -42.49 23.19
CA THR A 403 22.40 -43.31 22.11
C THR A 403 21.85 -44.73 22.24
N ALA A 404 20.89 -45.10 21.39
CA ALA A 404 20.44 -46.49 21.27
C ALA A 404 21.19 -47.18 20.10
N VAL A 405 22.00 -48.16 20.47
CA VAL A 405 22.74 -49.08 19.60
C VAL A 405 21.77 -50.03 18.91
N ALA A 406 21.83 -50.12 17.58
CA ALA A 406 21.24 -51.22 16.82
C ALA A 406 22.28 -51.78 15.84
N THR A 407 22.77 -52.97 16.17
CA THR A 407 23.58 -53.86 15.34
C THR A 407 22.77 -54.40 14.17
N GLY A 408 23.32 -54.36 12.95
CA GLY A 408 22.71 -54.99 11.78
C GLY A 408 23.74 -55.21 10.67
N VAL A 409 24.11 -56.47 10.48
CA VAL A 409 25.12 -57.02 9.55
C VAL A 409 24.62 -56.97 8.09
N GLY A 410 25.50 -56.63 7.14
CA GLY A 410 25.22 -56.81 5.71
C GLY A 410 26.31 -56.26 4.79
N SER A 411 26.88 -57.14 3.97
CA SER A 411 28.17 -57.04 3.27
C SER A 411 28.17 -56.36 1.88
N ALA A 412 29.38 -55.97 1.46
CA ALA A 412 29.94 -55.92 0.10
C ALA A 412 29.62 -54.71 -0.82
N SER A 413 30.58 -53.83 -1.07
CA SER A 413 31.58 -53.96 -2.15
C SER A 413 32.35 -52.66 -2.38
N GLU A 414 33.66 -52.81 -2.54
CA GLU A 414 34.72 -51.91 -2.99
C GLU A 414 34.35 -50.76 -3.96
N LYS A 415 34.95 -49.57 -3.76
CA LYS A 415 36.18 -49.18 -4.47
C LYS A 415 36.79 -47.88 -3.93
N ARG A 416 38.10 -47.96 -3.73
CA ARG A 416 39.05 -46.91 -3.34
C ARG A 416 39.14 -45.82 -4.40
N THR A 417 39.33 -44.57 -3.98
CA THR A 417 40.39 -43.72 -4.55
C THR A 417 40.87 -42.74 -3.48
N ALA A 418 42.14 -42.87 -3.12
CA ALA A 418 42.85 -41.99 -2.21
C ALA A 418 43.46 -40.82 -3.00
N VAL A 419 43.39 -39.61 -2.47
CA VAL A 419 44.33 -38.53 -2.83
C VAL A 419 44.86 -37.93 -1.53
N THR A 420 46.12 -38.26 -1.27
CA THR A 420 46.98 -37.71 -0.24
C THR A 420 47.45 -36.33 -0.68
N LEU A 421 47.36 -35.32 0.19
CA LEU A 421 48.14 -34.09 0.02
C LEU A 421 48.68 -33.62 1.37
N ALA A 422 49.99 -33.46 1.38
CA ALA A 422 50.86 -33.33 2.53
C ALA A 422 50.83 -31.93 3.13
N SER A 423 50.84 -31.88 4.46
CA SER A 423 51.12 -30.70 5.27
C SER A 423 52.61 -30.60 5.57
N GLN A 424 53.27 -29.51 5.20
CA GLN A 424 54.50 -29.04 5.84
C GLN A 424 54.63 -27.52 5.70
N GLY A 425 55.01 -26.86 6.80
CA GLY A 425 56.01 -25.78 6.71
C GLY A 425 55.64 -24.39 7.24
N SER A 426 55.93 -24.20 8.53
CA SER A 426 56.72 -23.08 9.11
C SER A 426 56.24 -21.62 9.05
N VAL A 427 56.12 -21.07 10.26
CA VAL A 427 56.18 -19.67 10.71
C VAL A 427 57.52 -18.99 10.30
N PRO A 428 57.62 -17.65 10.29
CA PRO A 428 58.19 -16.99 11.47
C PRO A 428 57.51 -15.68 11.88
N ALA A 429 57.67 -15.39 13.17
CA ALA A 429 57.22 -14.21 13.89
C ALA A 429 57.99 -12.94 13.51
N SER A 430 57.35 -11.78 13.68
CA SER A 430 58.03 -10.50 13.90
C SER A 430 57.16 -9.63 14.80
N ALA A 431 57.70 -9.33 15.97
CA ALA A 431 57.16 -8.40 16.94
C ALA A 431 57.25 -6.94 16.44
N THR A 432 56.32 -6.10 16.86
CA THR A 432 56.66 -4.75 17.32
C THR A 432 55.63 -4.30 18.34
N ASP A 433 56.19 -3.96 19.48
CA ASP A 433 55.62 -3.48 20.72
C ASP A 433 55.37 -1.97 20.61
N THR A 434 54.25 -1.48 21.14
CA THR A 434 54.14 -0.17 21.81
C THR A 434 52.80 -0.13 22.54
N GLY A 435 52.85 -0.39 23.84
CA GLY A 435 51.75 -0.08 24.75
C GLY A 435 51.62 1.43 25.01
N SER A 436 50.41 1.89 25.30
CA SER A 436 50.17 2.91 26.33
C SER A 436 48.68 3.02 26.71
N LEU A 437 48.38 2.54 27.92
CA LEU A 437 47.55 3.16 28.97
C LEU A 437 46.23 3.87 28.57
N ARG A 438 45.09 3.23 28.90
CA ARG A 438 43.98 3.88 29.64
C ARG A 438 43.09 2.84 30.32
N LYS A 439 43.10 2.84 31.66
CA LYS A 439 42.11 2.19 32.53
C LYS A 439 41.59 3.21 33.53
N HIS A 440 40.32 3.02 33.92
CA HIS A 440 39.48 3.82 34.84
C HIS A 440 38.88 5.06 34.15
N LEU A 441 37.55 5.26 34.10
CA LEU A 441 36.61 5.30 35.23
C LEU A 441 35.12 5.08 34.81
N LEU A 442 34.34 4.47 35.73
CA LEU A 442 32.89 4.57 35.99
C LEU A 442 31.84 4.20 34.92
N GLN A 443 31.22 3.06 35.20
CA GLN A 443 29.82 2.75 34.92
C GLN A 443 28.94 3.75 35.69
N ASP A 444 28.05 4.45 34.98
CA ASP A 444 26.78 4.90 35.54
C ASP A 444 25.69 4.48 34.57
N THR A 445 24.80 3.64 35.09
CA THR A 445 23.61 3.15 34.42
C THR A 445 22.51 4.16 34.67
N VAL A 446 22.11 4.91 33.64
CA VAL A 446 20.90 5.73 33.68
C VAL A 446 19.81 4.97 32.94
N THR A 447 18.91 4.37 33.70
CA THR A 447 17.61 3.88 33.22
C THR A 447 16.76 5.10 32.89
N VAL A 448 16.46 5.31 31.61
CA VAL A 448 15.45 6.27 31.17
C VAL A 448 14.24 5.47 30.69
N ASP A 449 13.25 5.36 31.58
CA ASP A 449 11.89 4.99 31.20
C ASP A 449 11.33 6.10 30.31
N SER A 450 11.04 5.77 29.04
CA SER A 450 10.32 6.66 28.14
C SER A 450 8.95 6.05 27.80
N GLN A 451 7.93 6.60 28.47
CA GLN A 451 6.53 6.45 28.09
C GLN A 451 6.25 7.32 26.85
N PRO A 452 5.43 6.88 25.87
CA PRO A 452 5.06 7.70 24.74
C PRO A 452 3.95 8.69 25.11
N TYR A 453 4.22 9.99 24.99
CA TYR A 453 3.20 11.03 25.00
C TYR A 453 2.50 11.08 23.64
N SER A 454 1.19 10.84 23.68
CA SER A 454 0.21 11.14 22.65
C SER A 454 -0.44 12.48 22.97
N SER A 455 -0.31 13.46 22.07
CA SER A 455 -1.33 14.48 21.76
C SER A 455 -0.74 15.52 20.82
N GLN A 456 -1.38 15.70 19.66
CA GLN A 456 -1.81 16.99 19.10
C GLN A 456 -2.31 16.81 17.66
N LEU A 457 -3.61 17.03 17.47
CA LEU A 457 -4.25 17.33 16.20
C LEU A 457 -5.10 18.60 16.43
N ALA A 458 -4.73 19.69 15.75
CA ALA A 458 -5.62 20.75 15.30
C ALA A 458 -4.90 21.66 14.28
N CYS A 459 -5.65 22.20 13.32
CA CYS A 459 -5.29 23.15 12.25
C CYS A 459 -4.58 22.63 10.99
N THR A 460 -5.38 22.18 10.00
CA THR A 460 -4.93 21.86 8.63
C THR A 460 -5.31 22.89 7.55
N SER A 461 -5.75 24.10 7.91
CA SER A 461 -6.00 25.17 6.93
C SER A 461 -4.81 26.12 6.69
N GLU A 462 -3.82 26.17 7.60
CA GLU A 462 -2.70 27.14 7.52
C GLU A 462 -1.42 26.59 6.84
N LEU A 463 -1.30 25.27 6.68
CA LEU A 463 -0.07 24.64 6.18
C LEU A 463 0.24 24.90 4.70
N ARG A 464 -0.70 25.41 3.89
CA ARG A 464 -0.44 25.74 2.46
C ARG A 464 0.39 27.01 2.27
N GLY A 465 0.44 27.90 3.27
CA GLY A 465 1.30 29.09 3.22
C GLY A 465 2.76 28.77 3.53
N HIS A 466 3.01 27.86 4.49
CA HIS A 466 4.34 27.59 5.03
C HIS A 466 5.25 26.78 4.10
N THR A 467 4.73 25.78 3.39
CA THR A 467 5.53 24.96 2.45
C THR A 467 6.03 25.75 1.22
N ARG A 468 5.37 26.87 0.91
CA ARG A 468 5.74 27.73 -0.22
C ARG A 468 6.98 28.57 0.09
N LEU A 469 7.20 28.96 1.34
CA LEU A 469 8.35 29.77 1.75
C LEU A 469 9.64 28.95 1.91
N GLU A 470 9.54 27.69 2.33
CA GLU A 470 10.70 26.82 2.57
C GLU A 470 11.45 26.39 1.29
N ASN A 471 10.83 26.56 0.11
CA ASN A 471 11.39 26.19 -1.19
C ASN A 471 11.76 27.40 -2.07
N MET A 472 11.64 28.63 -1.56
CA MET A 472 12.01 29.83 -2.29
C MET A 472 13.52 30.06 -2.24
N SER A 473 14.09 30.54 -3.34
CA SER A 473 15.46 31.05 -3.32
C SER A 473 15.53 32.33 -2.49
N ASP A 474 16.71 32.63 -1.91
CA ASP A 474 16.91 33.82 -1.07
C ASP A 474 16.50 35.13 -1.79
N ALA A 475 16.70 35.20 -3.11
CA ALA A 475 16.28 36.33 -3.94
C ALA A 475 14.74 36.45 -4.03
N ALA A 476 14.05 35.31 -4.21
CA ALA A 476 12.58 35.29 -4.27
C ALA A 476 11.96 35.60 -2.89
N PHE A 477 12.62 35.18 -1.81
CA PHE A 477 12.19 35.50 -0.45
C PHE A 477 12.34 37.01 -0.16
N GLN A 478 13.43 37.63 -0.59
CA GLN A 478 13.63 39.08 -0.45
C GLN A 478 12.60 39.89 -1.23
N GLU A 479 12.28 39.50 -2.46
CA GLU A 479 11.26 40.17 -3.29
C GLU A 479 9.86 40.03 -2.69
N PHE A 480 9.52 38.84 -2.15
CA PHE A 480 8.27 38.61 -1.42
C PHE A 480 8.18 39.45 -0.15
N ALA A 481 9.25 39.53 0.64
CA ALA A 481 9.29 40.36 1.84
C ALA A 481 9.14 41.86 1.51
N GLN A 482 9.72 42.31 0.40
CA GLN A 482 9.60 43.69 -0.08
C GLN A 482 8.18 44.03 -0.56
N GLN A 483 7.50 43.08 -1.22
CA GLN A 483 6.08 43.21 -1.59
C GLN A 483 5.15 43.25 -0.37
N GLN A 484 5.39 42.43 0.65
CA GLN A 484 4.56 42.42 1.86
C GLN A 484 4.76 43.69 2.71
N SER A 485 5.97 44.25 2.69
CA SER A 485 6.27 45.55 3.32
C SER A 485 5.54 46.72 2.66
N GLN A 486 5.29 46.69 1.35
CA GLN A 486 4.58 47.77 0.64
C GLN A 486 3.07 47.72 0.85
N ASN A 487 2.52 46.56 1.22
CA ASN A 487 1.08 46.34 1.34
C ASN A 487 0.55 46.35 2.79
N GLY A 488 1.39 46.67 3.79
CA GLY A 488 0.99 46.69 5.20
C GLY A 488 0.66 45.31 5.81
N GLY A 489 0.82 44.22 5.06
CA GLY A 489 0.43 42.87 5.47
C GLY A 489 1.28 42.28 6.62
N LEU A 490 2.50 42.80 6.82
CA LEU A 490 3.39 42.30 7.87
C LEU A 490 2.92 42.72 9.28
N GLU A 491 2.36 43.93 9.44
CA GLU A 491 1.81 44.39 10.72
C GLU A 491 0.52 43.65 11.07
N GLN A 492 -0.35 43.41 10.07
CA GLN A 492 -1.58 42.65 10.25
C GLN A 492 -1.30 41.19 10.63
N TYR A 493 -0.29 40.56 10.01
CA TYR A 493 0.17 39.21 10.34
C TYR A 493 0.76 39.11 11.76
N LEU A 494 1.55 40.10 12.20
CA LEU A 494 2.10 40.12 13.56
C LEU A 494 1.00 40.34 14.62
N GLN A 495 -0.03 41.12 14.30
CA GLN A 495 -1.17 41.36 15.17
C GLN A 495 -2.11 40.14 15.28
N GLU A 496 -2.32 39.40 14.19
CA GLU A 496 -3.01 38.11 14.19
C GLU A 496 -2.24 37.05 14.98
N ARG A 497 -0.90 37.03 14.88
CA ARG A 497 -0.05 36.12 15.65
C ARG A 497 -0.08 36.41 17.15
N GLN A 498 0.00 37.67 17.58
CA GLN A 498 -0.16 38.02 19.00
C GLN A 498 -1.56 37.70 19.55
N SER A 499 -2.60 37.80 18.72
CA SER A 499 -3.96 37.42 19.10
C SER A 499 -4.13 35.90 19.25
N SER A 500 -3.42 35.11 18.43
CA SER A 500 -3.40 33.65 18.53
C SER A 500 -2.65 33.12 19.76
N GLU A 501 -1.56 33.79 20.18
CA GLU A 501 -0.80 33.42 21.38
C GLU A 501 -1.59 33.68 22.68
N ASN A 502 -2.39 34.74 22.72
CA ASN A 502 -3.26 35.03 23.88
C ASN A 502 -4.45 34.06 24.01
N ASN A 503 -4.94 33.49 22.90
CA ASN A 503 -6.01 32.49 22.92
C ASN A 503 -5.52 31.11 23.38
N ASN A 504 -4.26 30.75 23.10
CA ASN A 504 -3.67 29.50 23.60
C ASN A 504 -3.44 29.52 25.12
N LEU A 505 -3.20 30.68 25.72
CA LEU A 505 -3.03 30.80 27.18
C LEU A 505 -4.34 30.55 27.97
N SER A 506 -5.50 30.67 27.33
CA SER A 506 -6.81 30.32 27.93
C SER A 506 -7.17 28.84 27.82
N GLN A 507 -6.49 28.07 26.96
CA GLN A 507 -6.69 26.62 26.86
C GLN A 507 -5.91 25.81 27.90
N GLU A 508 -4.82 26.36 28.46
CA GLU A 508 -4.07 25.70 29.55
C GLU A 508 -4.87 25.58 30.86
N THR A 509 -5.90 26.41 31.06
CA THR A 509 -6.81 26.30 32.22
C THR A 509 -7.77 25.10 32.16
N ASP A 510 -7.96 24.47 31.01
CA ASP A 510 -8.89 23.33 30.83
C ASP A 510 -8.21 21.95 31.03
N VAL A 511 -6.87 21.93 31.07
CA VAL A 511 -6.06 20.71 31.29
C VAL A 511 -6.28 20.15 32.70
N ASN A 512 -6.52 21.01 33.69
CA ASN A 512 -6.84 20.60 35.06
C ASN A 512 -8.21 19.90 35.18
N GLY A 513 -9.19 20.27 34.33
CA GLY A 513 -10.50 19.62 34.29
C GLY A 513 -10.42 18.21 33.71
N PHE A 514 -9.62 18.02 32.66
CA PHE A 514 -9.41 16.71 32.06
C PHE A 514 -8.63 15.76 32.99
N GLN A 515 -7.68 16.29 33.77
CA GLN A 515 -6.93 15.50 34.74
C GLN A 515 -7.81 15.06 35.93
N GLN A 516 -8.75 15.90 36.38
CA GLN A 516 -9.78 15.51 37.36
C GLN A 516 -10.74 14.45 36.80
N PHE A 517 -11.11 14.53 35.52
CA PHE A 517 -11.97 13.54 34.88
C PHE A 517 -11.31 12.16 34.81
N LEU A 518 -10.03 12.08 34.43
CA LEU A 518 -9.29 10.81 34.39
C LEU A 518 -9.14 10.19 35.79
N GLN A 519 -8.92 11.01 36.82
CA GLN A 519 -8.84 10.55 38.20
C GLN A 519 -10.20 9.99 38.69
N GLN A 520 -11.31 10.60 38.26
CA GLN A 520 -12.66 10.12 38.58
C GLN A 520 -13.00 8.80 37.87
N GLN A 521 -12.49 8.56 36.65
CA GLN A 521 -12.67 7.29 35.93
C GLN A 521 -11.87 6.15 36.56
N GLN A 522 -10.65 6.43 37.03
CA GLN A 522 -9.84 5.43 37.75
C GLN A 522 -10.51 4.99 39.07
N GLN A 523 -11.15 5.91 39.80
CA GLN A 523 -11.89 5.58 41.02
C GLN A 523 -13.13 4.73 40.75
N ARG A 524 -13.83 4.92 39.63
CA ARG A 524 -14.98 4.09 39.24
C ARG A 524 -14.59 2.65 38.90
N ASN A 525 -13.46 2.46 38.23
CA ASN A 525 -13.00 1.11 37.87
C ASN A 525 -12.59 0.30 39.10
N VAL A 526 -11.96 0.93 40.10
CA VAL A 526 -11.63 0.27 41.38
C VAL A 526 -12.89 -0.15 42.15
N THR A 527 -13.96 0.66 42.07
CA THR A 527 -15.23 0.34 42.74
C THR A 527 -15.98 -0.81 42.06
N GLN A 528 -15.89 -0.93 40.73
CA GLN A 528 -16.48 -2.06 39.99
C GLN A 528 -15.75 -3.38 40.20
N GLU A 529 -14.41 -3.35 40.35
CA GLU A 529 -13.65 -4.57 40.65
C GLU A 529 -13.94 -5.13 42.06
N GLU A 530 -14.27 -4.26 43.03
CA GLU A 530 -14.70 -4.66 44.37
C GLU A 530 -16.12 -5.22 44.40
N GLU A 531 -17.05 -4.71 43.56
CA GLU A 531 -18.39 -5.29 43.43
C GLU A 531 -18.37 -6.66 42.73
N THR A 532 -17.53 -6.87 41.71
CA THR A 532 -17.43 -8.18 41.02
C THR A 532 -16.82 -9.30 41.88
N LYS A 533 -16.05 -8.96 42.93
CA LYS A 533 -15.51 -9.96 43.86
C LYS A 533 -16.50 -10.37 44.95
N ALA A 534 -17.58 -9.61 45.16
CA ALA A 534 -18.61 -9.94 46.14
C ALA A 534 -19.66 -10.93 45.58
N ASP A 535 -19.76 -11.06 44.25
CA ASP A 535 -20.76 -11.90 43.58
C ASP A 535 -20.23 -13.30 43.14
N GLU A 536 -18.96 -13.63 43.41
CA GLU A 536 -18.36 -14.95 43.07
C GLU A 536 -18.44 -16.01 44.18
N GLU A 537 -19.05 -15.71 45.34
CA GLU A 537 -19.28 -16.67 46.43
C GLU A 537 -20.78 -17.02 46.60
N ASP A 538 -21.48 -17.45 45.55
CA ASP A 538 -22.71 -18.25 45.68
C ASP A 538 -23.25 -18.73 44.31
N SER A 539 -22.71 -19.83 43.77
CA SER A 539 -23.48 -20.67 42.83
C SER A 539 -22.85 -22.06 42.61
N ASP A 540 -23.09 -22.99 43.53
CA ASP A 540 -23.01 -24.44 43.29
C ASP A 540 -24.34 -24.93 42.70
N LEU A 541 -24.47 -25.03 41.37
CA LEU A 541 -25.50 -25.85 40.72
C LEU A 541 -25.01 -26.44 39.38
N ASP A 542 -25.15 -27.76 39.28
CA ASP A 542 -24.78 -28.63 38.15
C ASP A 542 -25.38 -28.21 36.79
N PRO A 543 -24.63 -28.31 35.67
CA PRO A 543 -25.21 -28.17 34.34
C PRO A 543 -25.71 -29.51 33.77
N PHE A 544 -26.99 -29.48 33.42
CA PHE A 544 -27.69 -30.50 32.64
C PHE A 544 -27.18 -30.61 31.19
N ASN A 545 -27.36 -31.81 30.65
CA ASN A 545 -26.86 -32.37 29.41
C ASN A 545 -27.78 -32.04 28.21
N ASP A 546 -27.37 -31.12 27.32
CA ASP A 546 -28.10 -30.73 26.10
C ASP A 546 -27.39 -31.20 24.81
N ASN A 547 -27.34 -32.51 24.59
CA ASN A 547 -26.82 -33.11 23.35
C ASN A 547 -27.90 -33.67 22.39
N ASP A 548 -29.19 -33.57 22.70
CA ASP A 548 -30.26 -34.21 21.90
C ASP A 548 -30.85 -33.32 20.80
N SER A 549 -30.65 -31.99 20.82
CA SER A 549 -31.24 -31.10 19.80
C SER A 549 -30.51 -31.13 18.46
N THR A 550 -29.19 -31.39 18.46
CA THR A 550 -28.36 -31.32 17.25
C THR A 550 -28.45 -32.60 16.42
N ALA A 551 -28.60 -33.75 17.08
CA ALA A 551 -28.76 -35.05 16.41
C ALA A 551 -30.12 -35.16 15.67
N ALA A 552 -31.17 -34.51 16.18
CA ALA A 552 -32.49 -34.50 15.55
C ALA A 552 -32.53 -33.65 14.25
N MET A 553 -31.76 -32.56 14.18
CA MET A 553 -31.68 -31.74 12.96
C MET A 553 -30.89 -32.43 11.84
N ILE A 554 -29.83 -33.18 12.17
CA ILE A 554 -29.02 -33.90 11.18
C ILE A 554 -29.82 -35.03 10.52
N ARG A 555 -30.61 -35.81 11.28
CA ARG A 555 -31.47 -36.85 10.69
C ARG A 555 -32.52 -36.31 9.72
N LYS A 556 -33.09 -35.14 10.00
CA LYS A 556 -34.11 -34.52 9.14
C LYS A 556 -33.52 -34.01 7.82
N ALA A 557 -32.26 -33.60 7.81
CA ALA A 557 -31.54 -33.21 6.60
C ALA A 557 -31.20 -34.42 5.71
N GLU A 558 -30.86 -35.56 6.30
CA GLU A 558 -30.54 -36.80 5.56
C GLU A 558 -31.76 -37.43 4.90
N GLU A 559 -32.93 -37.42 5.54
CA GLU A 559 -34.18 -37.92 4.95
C GLU A 559 -34.63 -37.10 3.72
N THR A 560 -34.36 -35.79 3.73
CA THR A 560 -34.72 -34.90 2.60
C THR A 560 -33.85 -35.17 1.37
N ILE A 561 -32.60 -35.61 1.55
CA ILE A 561 -31.68 -35.95 0.47
C ILE A 561 -32.02 -37.31 -0.17
N GLN A 562 -32.53 -38.26 0.61
CA GLN A 562 -32.93 -39.57 0.07
C GLN A 562 -34.23 -39.50 -0.75
N GLN A 563 -35.18 -38.62 -0.41
CA GLN A 563 -36.41 -38.46 -1.20
C GLN A 563 -36.18 -37.78 -2.57
N GLY A 564 -35.08 -37.03 -2.73
CA GLY A 564 -34.71 -36.41 -4.01
C GLY A 564 -34.11 -37.36 -5.05
N LYS A 565 -33.66 -38.56 -4.66
CA LYS A 565 -32.98 -39.50 -5.56
C LYS A 565 -33.88 -40.55 -6.24
N GLN A 566 -35.19 -40.56 -5.97
CA GLN A 566 -36.14 -41.53 -6.56
C GLN A 566 -36.98 -40.99 -7.74
N LYS A 567 -36.75 -39.77 -8.23
CA LYS A 567 -37.42 -39.24 -9.43
C LYS A 567 -36.40 -38.79 -10.47
N GLY A 568 -36.01 -39.70 -11.35
CA GLY A 568 -35.16 -39.35 -12.48
C GLY A 568 -34.58 -40.57 -13.19
N ASP A 569 -35.42 -41.52 -13.59
CA ASP A 569 -35.06 -42.52 -14.59
C ASP A 569 -36.05 -42.39 -15.76
N GLY A 570 -35.53 -41.87 -16.87
CA GLY A 570 -36.29 -41.45 -18.04
C GLY A 570 -35.41 -41.62 -19.26
N THR A 571 -35.26 -42.88 -19.67
CA THR A 571 -34.56 -43.35 -20.86
C THR A 571 -35.22 -42.75 -22.11
N ILE A 572 -34.48 -41.95 -22.87
CA ILE A 572 -34.90 -41.47 -24.19
C ILE A 572 -34.33 -42.46 -25.21
N HIS A 573 -35.21 -43.22 -25.86
CA HIS A 573 -34.93 -43.95 -27.09
C HIS A 573 -34.78 -42.94 -28.23
N LEU A 574 -33.66 -43.02 -28.96
CA LEU A 574 -33.51 -42.41 -30.28
C LEU A 574 -33.67 -43.54 -31.30
N ASP A 575 -34.77 -43.49 -32.03
CA ASP A 575 -34.98 -44.29 -33.24
C ASP A 575 -34.25 -43.58 -34.40
N ASP A 576 -33.24 -44.24 -34.94
CA ASP A 576 -32.71 -44.01 -36.29
C ASP A 576 -33.68 -44.65 -37.28
N ASP A 577 -34.15 -43.89 -38.27
CA ASP A 577 -34.42 -44.41 -39.62
C ASP A 577 -34.82 -43.31 -40.62
N THR A 578 -34.44 -43.57 -41.88
CA THR A 578 -34.89 -43.00 -43.17
C THR A 578 -34.11 -41.84 -43.82
N ASP A 579 -33.12 -42.24 -44.62
CA ASP A 579 -33.01 -42.03 -46.07
C ASP A 579 -33.93 -40.99 -46.74
N SER A 580 -33.31 -40.05 -47.46
CA SER A 580 -33.76 -39.70 -48.81
C SER A 580 -32.64 -39.03 -49.61
N ASP A 581 -32.22 -39.72 -50.67
CA ASP A 581 -31.59 -39.18 -51.86
C ASP A 581 -32.45 -38.08 -52.50
N VAL A 582 -31.85 -36.99 -52.99
CA VAL A 582 -32.22 -36.31 -54.24
C VAL A 582 -30.99 -35.56 -54.79
N ASP A 583 -30.53 -36.00 -55.96
CA ASP A 583 -29.72 -35.23 -56.91
C ASP A 583 -30.61 -34.21 -57.65
N GLU A 584 -30.13 -32.97 -57.79
CA GLU A 584 -30.03 -32.20 -59.06
C GLU A 584 -29.14 -30.96 -58.90
#